data_AF-A0A0S8GIZ3-F1
#
_entry.id   AF-A0A0S8GIZ3-F1
#
_cell.length_a   1.000
_cell.length_b   1.000
_cell.length_c   1.000
_cell.angle_alpha   90.00
_cell.angle_beta   90.00
_cell.angle_gamma   90.00
#
_symmetry.space_group_name_H-M   'P 1'
#
loop_
_entity.id
_entity.type
_entity.pdbx_description
1 polymer ?
#
loop_
_entity_poly.entity_id
_entity_poly.type
_entity_poly.pdbx_seq_one_letter_code
_entity_poly.pdbx_strand_id
1 'polypeptide(L)' 'MRKTDTLVHLENLCKTLSINVKYDRFFGRGGYCRLKDKSFFIINERLSNETKEQIFITELKTFDLADASLPSKLRELFEQ' A
#
# COMPACT_ATOMS: atom_id res chain seq x y z
N MET A 1 -1.51 -12.84 11.50
CA MET A 1 -0.62 -11.67 11.65
C MET A 1 -1.43 -10.53 12.27
N ARG A 2 -0.93 -9.86 13.31
CA ARG A 2 -1.61 -8.69 13.89
C ARG A 2 -1.26 -7.48 13.03
N LYS A 3 -2.24 -6.91 12.31
CA LYS A 3 -2.03 -5.74 11.46
C LYS A 3 -1.93 -4.49 12.34
N THR A 4 -1.04 -3.58 11.98
CA THR A 4 -0.96 -2.23 12.56
C THR A 4 -2.09 -1.37 12.02
N ASP A 5 -2.45 -0.34 12.77
CA ASP A 5 -3.44 0.67 12.35
C ASP A 5 -3.02 1.35 11.03
N THR A 6 -1.72 1.59 10.85
CA THR A 6 -1.13 2.15 9.62
C THR A 6 -1.37 1.25 8.41
N LEU A 7 -1.11 -0.07 8.51
CA LEU A 7 -1.37 -1.00 7.40
C LEU A 7 -2.85 -0.98 6.99
N VAL A 8 -3.76 -0.98 7.96
CA VAL A 8 -5.20 -0.94 7.68
C VAL A 8 -5.58 0.33 6.92
N HIS A 9 -5.03 1.49 7.31
CA HIS A 9 -5.25 2.74 6.58
C HIS A 9 -4.69 2.70 5.15
N LEU A 10 -3.49 2.16 4.95
CA LEU A 10 -2.87 2.03 3.63
C LEU A 10 -3.67 1.07 2.71
N GLU A 11 -4.18 -0.02 3.26
CA GLU A 11 -5.06 -0.96 2.55
C GLU A 11 -6.37 -0.29 2.14
N ASN A 12 -6.97 0.51 3.02
CA ASN A 12 -8.18 1.27 2.72
C ASN A 12 -7.94 2.31 1.64
N LEU A 13 -6.80 3.01 1.66
CA LEU A 13 -6.41 3.93 0.61
C LEU A 13 -6.29 3.21 -0.75
N CYS A 14 -5.59 2.07 -0.79
CA CYS A 14 -5.50 1.26 -2.00
C CYS A 14 -6.88 0.87 -2.53
N LYS A 15 -7.81 0.51 -1.64
CA LYS A 15 -9.19 0.18 -2.01
C LYS A 15 -9.93 1.39 -2.62
N THR A 16 -9.76 2.59 -2.07
CA THR A 16 -10.32 3.83 -2.65
C THR A 16 -9.75 4.12 -4.04
N LEU A 17 -8.46 3.83 -4.25
CA LEU A 17 -7.78 3.95 -5.54
C LEU A 17 -8.10 2.79 -6.51
N SER A 18 -9.04 1.91 -6.17
CA SER A 18 -9.36 0.69 -6.95
C SER A 18 -8.16 -0.25 -7.18
N ILE A 19 -7.18 -0.21 -6.27
CA ILE A 19 -6.00 -1.07 -6.26
C ILE A 19 -6.30 -2.32 -5.42
N ASN A 20 -6.14 -3.49 -6.00
CA ASN A 20 -6.37 -4.76 -5.33
C ASN A 20 -5.12 -5.20 -4.56
N VAL A 21 -5.16 -5.08 -3.24
CA VAL A 21 -4.08 -5.56 -2.36
C VAL A 21 -4.16 -7.09 -2.20
N LYS A 22 -3.08 -7.79 -2.53
CA LYS A 22 -2.90 -9.22 -2.29
C LYS A 22 -1.65 -9.48 -1.46
N TYR A 23 -1.79 -10.34 -0.47
CA TYR A 23 -0.66 -10.89 0.27
C TYR A 23 -0.39 -12.30 -0.23
N ASP A 24 0.84 -12.56 -0.66
CA ASP A 24 1.23 -13.85 -1.23
C ASP A 24 2.64 -14.27 -0.77
N ARG A 25 3.01 -15.55 -0.95
CA ARG A 25 4.32 -16.08 -0.59
C ARG A 25 5.15 -16.25 -1.84
N PHE A 26 6.08 -15.33 -2.06
CA PHE A 26 6.98 -15.39 -3.21
C PHE A 26 8.38 -14.91 -2.84
N PHE A 27 9.31 -15.06 -3.78
CA PHE A 27 10.66 -14.52 -3.66
C PHE A 27 10.65 -13.05 -4.07
N GLY A 28 10.78 -12.15 -3.10
CA GLY A 28 10.77 -10.71 -3.32
C GLY A 28 10.08 -9.94 -2.20
N ARG A 29 10.10 -8.60 -2.28
CA ARG A 29 9.40 -7.74 -1.33
C ARG A 29 7.93 -7.53 -1.70
N GLY A 30 7.66 -7.42 -2.99
CA GLY A 30 6.37 -6.98 -3.51
C GLY A 30 6.41 -5.54 -3.98
N GLY A 31 5.25 -5.01 -4.37
CA GLY A 31 5.10 -3.66 -4.88
C GLY A 31 3.80 -3.47 -5.66
N TYR A 32 3.66 -2.28 -6.25
CA TYR A 32 2.56 -1.97 -7.14
C TYR A 32 2.79 -2.58 -8.53
N CYS A 33 1.76 -3.19 -9.09
CA CYS A 33 1.79 -3.61 -10.49
C CYS A 33 0.43 -3.37 -11.15
N ARG A 34 0.48 -2.99 -12.43
CA ARG A 34 -0.71 -2.86 -13.26
C ARG A 34 -0.76 -4.05 -14.21
N LEU A 35 -1.81 -4.86 -14.10
CA LEU A 35 -2.05 -5.97 -15.00
C LEU A 35 -3.25 -5.64 -15.88
N LYS A 36 -2.98 -5.35 -17.16
CA LYS A 36 -3.97 -4.84 -18.13
C LYS A 36 -4.60 -3.54 -17.59
N ASP A 37 -5.89 -3.56 -17.30
CA ASP A 37 -6.62 -2.41 -16.77
C ASP A 37 -6.82 -2.46 -15.25
N LYS A 38 -6.30 -3.49 -14.59
CA LYS A 38 -6.48 -3.67 -13.14
C LYS A 38 -5.18 -3.36 -12.41
N SER A 39 -5.31 -2.52 -11.39
CA SER A 39 -4.24 -2.19 -10.48
C SER A 39 -4.18 -3.21 -9.35
N PHE A 40 -2.99 -3.75 -9.09
CA PHE A 40 -2.73 -4.71 -8.03
C PHE A 40 -1.57 -4.23 -7.17
N PHE A 41 -1.64 -4.57 -5.90
CA PHE A 41 -0.57 -4.33 -4.95
C PHE A 41 -0.23 -5.67 -4.30
N ILE A 42 0.88 -6.28 -4.69
CA ILE A 42 1.24 -7.62 -4.23
C ILE A 42 2.32 -7.47 -3.18
N ILE A 43 2.07 -7.96 -1.96
CA ILE A 43 3.01 -7.88 -0.83
C ILE A 43 3.37 -9.27 -0.36
N ASN A 44 4.65 -9.48 -0.08
CA ASN A 44 5.08 -10.74 0.49
C ASN A 44 4.59 -10.87 1.95
N GLU A 45 3.76 -11.88 2.22
CA GLU A 45 3.18 -12.08 3.56
C GLU A 45 4.24 -12.37 4.63
N ARG A 46 5.43 -12.86 4.24
CA ARG A 46 6.53 -13.22 5.15
C ARG A 46 7.27 -12.01 5.73
N LEU A 47 7.05 -10.81 5.18
CA LEU A 47 7.72 -9.60 5.65
C LEU A 47 7.14 -9.09 6.98
N SER A 48 7.94 -8.36 7.74
CA SER A 48 7.48 -7.64 8.93
C SER A 48 6.48 -6.55 8.56
N ASN A 49 5.60 -6.19 9.50
CA ASN A 49 4.60 -5.12 9.30
C ASN A 49 5.24 -3.81 8.85
N GLU A 50 6.33 -3.40 9.51
CA GLU A 50 7.08 -2.18 9.16
C GLU A 50 7.57 -2.20 7.71
N THR A 51 8.11 -3.33 7.25
CA THR A 51 8.57 -3.45 5.86
C THR A 51 7.41 -3.34 4.87
N LYS A 52 6.25 -3.92 5.20
CA LYS A 52 5.05 -3.83 4.36
C LYS A 52 4.55 -2.39 4.27
N GLU A 53 4.54 -1.67 5.40
CA GLU A 53 4.19 -0.25 5.45
C GLU A 53 5.13 0.59 4.58
N GLN A 54 6.43 0.36 4.68
CA GLN A 54 7.43 1.06 3.86
C GLN A 54 7.23 0.80 2.37
N ILE A 55 6.90 -0.43 1.95
CA ILE A 55 6.60 -0.74 0.54
C ILE A 55 5.36 0.05 0.09
N PHE A 56 4.29 0.03 0.87
CA PHE A 56 3.09 0.83 0.57
C PHE A 56 3.42 2.31 0.43
N ILE A 57 4.10 2.91 1.41
CA ILE A 57 4.42 4.34 1.41
C ILE A 57 5.29 4.69 0.20
N THR A 58 6.32 3.89 -0.08
CA THR A 58 7.25 4.14 -1.20
C THR A 58 6.51 4.12 -2.54
N GLU A 59 5.68 3.12 -2.76
CA GLU A 59 4.95 2.98 -4.02
C GLU A 59 3.83 4.02 -4.12
N LEU A 60 3.07 4.25 -3.04
CA LEU A 60 1.98 5.23 -3.02
C LEU A 60 2.48 6.68 -3.09
N LYS A 61 3.71 6.97 -2.65
CA LYS A 61 4.37 8.28 -2.87
C LYS A 61 4.49 8.62 -4.36
N THR A 62 4.57 7.61 -5.23
CA THR A 62 4.65 7.83 -6.69
C THR A 62 3.29 8.12 -7.32
N PHE A 63 2.19 7.91 -6.59
CA PHE A 63 0.86 8.29 -7.04
C PHE A 63 0.60 9.75 -6.72
N ASP A 64 -0.11 10.42 -7.64
CA ASP A 64 -0.67 11.73 -7.36
C ASP A 64 -1.84 11.55 -6.38
N LEU A 65 -1.50 11.52 -5.09
CA LEU A 65 -2.48 11.41 -4.00
C LEU A 65 -3.10 12.77 -3.64
N ALA A 66 -2.82 13.82 -4.42
CA ALA A 66 -3.32 15.17 -4.17
C ALA A 66 -4.85 15.26 -4.26
N ASP A 67 -5.45 14.43 -5.12
CA ASP A 67 -6.90 14.38 -5.34
C ASP A 67 -7.61 13.28 -4.53
N ALA A 68 -6.85 12.34 -3.97
CA ALA A 68 -7.41 11.27 -3.15
C ALA A 68 -7.80 11.84 -1.78
N SER A 69 -9.02 11.55 -1.32
CA SER A 69 -9.47 11.85 0.05
C SER A 69 -8.69 11.01 1.05
N LEU A 70 -7.45 11.43 1.33
CA LEU A 70 -6.54 10.79 2.25
C LEU A 70 -6.95 11.13 3.69
N PRO A 71 -7.06 10.13 4.59
CA PRO A 71 -7.14 10.39 6.02
C PRO A 71 -5.93 11.23 6.45
N SER A 72 -6.14 12.19 7.37
CA SER A 72 -5.10 13.13 7.83
C SER A 72 -3.80 12.42 8.24
N LYS A 73 -3.93 11.26 8.90
CA LYS A 73 -2.80 10.43 9.35
C LYS A 73 -1.94 9.86 8.22
N LEU A 74 -2.51 9.65 7.03
CA LEU A 74 -1.75 9.26 5.84
C LEU A 74 -1.09 10.47 5.17
N ARG A 75 -1.76 11.63 5.13
CA ARG A 75 -1.18 12.85 4.56
C ARG A 75 0.13 13.23 5.26
N GLU A 76 0.14 13.17 6.60
CA GLU A 76 1.36 13.41 7.39
C GLU A 76 2.51 12.45 7.04
N LEU A 77 2.21 11.19 6.72
CA LEU A 77 3.23 10.21 6.30
C LEU A 77 3.78 10.46 4.90
N PHE A 78 3.02 11.13 4.03
CA PHE A 78 3.43 11.45 2.66
C PHE A 78 4.12 12.82 2.54
N GLU A 79 3.80 13.78 3.42
CA GLU A 79 4.39 15.13 3.46
C GLU A 79 5.75 15.21 4.19
N GLN A 80 6.17 14.16 4.90
CA GLN A 80 7.55 14.03 5.42
C GLN A 80 8.52 13.45 4.38
#